data_AF-A0A3C0HQ29-F1
#
_entry.id   AF-A0A3C0HQ29-F1
#
_cell.length_a   1.000
_cell.length_b   1.000
_cell.length_c   1.000
_cell.angle_alpha   90.00
_cell.angle_beta   90.00
_cell.angle_gamma   90.00
#
_symmetry.space_group_name_H-M   'P 1'
#
loop_
_entity.id
_entity.type
_entity.pdbx_description
1 polymer ?
#
loop_
_entity_poly.entity_id
_entity_poly.type
_entity_poly.pdbx_seq_one_letter_code
_entity_poly.pdbx_strand_id
1 'polypeptide(L)'
;ADDEGGRGIGRGGSDTAAPMSAESQDPNLEIALAHGSSLIVNALGPPPQHMIDRCNELGVKTGALAGKAQHAERHVNAGVDFIIAQGSEAGGHTGEIGTMVLIPEIVDAVGDTPVLGAGGIGHGRQMAAAMALGASGVWCGSVWLTTDEAETHPVVKDKFLAASSSDTIRSRSRTGKHARQLKSAWTDEWENPETPMPLGMPMQMVLTGEAIMRIDRAAHNAGSGAEALSNYFVGQIVGTMNESKPAARVVMEMVEEFIDAVESLGRQLEV
;
A
#
# COMPACT_ATOMS: atom_id res chain seq x y z
N ALA A 1 9.65 -58.27 -8.02
CA ALA A 1 8.82 -58.92 -6.99
C ALA A 1 9.46 -58.48 -5.71
N ASP A 2 9.01 -57.30 -5.29
CA ASP A 2 9.67 -56.37 -4.37
C ASP A 2 8.81 -56.42 -3.10
N ASP A 3 9.37 -56.84 -1.97
CA ASP A 3 10.30 -56.12 -1.09
C ASP A 3 9.62 -55.02 -0.26
N GLU A 4 9.97 -55.05 1.02
CA GLU A 4 9.15 -54.69 2.16
C GLU A 4 9.10 -53.19 2.48
N GLY A 5 7.93 -52.75 2.96
CA GLY A 5 7.82 -52.09 4.27
C GLY A 5 8.66 -50.84 4.55
N GLY A 6 8.40 -49.72 3.86
CA GLY A 6 8.83 -48.39 4.28
C GLY A 6 7.64 -47.48 4.59
N ARG A 7 7.39 -47.18 5.87
CA ARG A 7 6.36 -46.21 6.31
C ARG A 7 6.74 -44.79 5.85
N GLY A 8 6.17 -44.36 4.73
CA GLY A 8 6.22 -42.97 4.27
C GLY A 8 5.31 -42.08 5.13
N ILE A 9 5.91 -41.07 5.75
CA ILE A 9 5.22 -39.98 6.44
C ILE A 9 4.36 -39.24 5.42
N GLY A 10 3.04 -39.32 5.56
CA GLY A 10 2.11 -38.59 4.70
C GLY A 10 2.29 -37.08 4.88
N ARG A 11 2.85 -36.43 3.87
CA ARG A 11 2.66 -34.98 3.67
C ARG A 11 1.28 -34.78 3.06
N GLY A 12 0.28 -34.61 3.92
CA GLY A 12 -1.02 -34.07 3.55
C GLY A 12 -0.93 -32.55 3.44
N GLY A 13 -1.14 -32.02 2.25
CA GLY A 13 -1.19 -30.59 1.93
C GLY A 13 -0.91 -30.39 0.46
N SER A 14 -1.94 -30.01 -0.31
CA SER A 14 -1.84 -29.74 -1.75
C SER A 14 -1.01 -28.47 -2.00
N ASP A 15 0.29 -28.65 -2.23
CA ASP A 15 1.28 -27.59 -2.45
C ASP A 15 1.25 -27.03 -3.90
N THR A 16 0.05 -26.83 -4.44
CA THR A 16 -0.18 -26.38 -5.83
C THR A 16 -0.87 -25.02 -5.92
N ALA A 17 -1.23 -24.41 -4.77
CA ALA A 17 -1.81 -23.07 -4.78
C ALA A 17 -0.74 -22.05 -5.18
N ALA A 18 -1.06 -21.19 -6.15
CA ALA A 18 -0.18 -20.09 -6.52
C ALA A 18 0.08 -19.20 -5.28
N PRO A 19 1.33 -18.73 -5.06
CA PRO A 19 1.61 -17.81 -3.97
C PRO A 19 0.67 -16.59 -4.02
N MET A 20 0.07 -16.25 -2.88
CA MET A 20 -0.89 -15.13 -2.74
C MET A 20 -2.22 -15.29 -3.49
N SER A 21 -2.74 -16.52 -3.65
CA SER A 21 -4.13 -16.74 -4.08
C SER A 21 -5.12 -16.27 -3.01
N ALA A 22 -6.36 -15.96 -3.39
CA ALA A 22 -7.43 -15.65 -2.43
C ALA A 22 -7.59 -16.74 -1.36
N GLU A 23 -7.60 -18.01 -1.79
CA GLU A 23 -7.68 -19.18 -0.90
C GLU A 23 -6.52 -19.24 0.12
N SER A 24 -5.32 -18.80 -0.28
CA SER A 24 -4.17 -18.74 0.65
C SER A 24 -4.31 -17.66 1.72
N GLN A 25 -5.26 -16.72 1.56
CA GLN A 25 -5.48 -15.60 2.49
C GLN A 25 -6.65 -15.83 3.44
N ASP A 26 -7.52 -16.82 3.21
CA ASP A 26 -8.66 -17.14 4.08
C ASP A 26 -8.25 -17.36 5.56
N PRO A 27 -7.14 -18.05 5.88
CA PRO A 27 -6.69 -18.16 7.26
C PRO A 27 -6.37 -16.80 7.90
N ASN A 28 -5.83 -15.85 7.14
CA ASN A 28 -5.52 -14.51 7.63
C ASN A 28 -6.79 -13.70 7.90
N LEU A 29 -7.83 -13.87 7.07
CA LEU A 29 -9.14 -13.27 7.30
C LEU A 29 -9.75 -13.74 8.62
N GLU A 30 -9.81 -15.05 8.85
CA GLU A 30 -10.41 -15.60 10.08
C GLU A 30 -9.62 -15.18 11.33
N ILE A 31 -8.28 -15.10 11.25
CA ILE A 31 -7.45 -14.56 12.34
C ILE A 31 -7.82 -13.10 12.61
N ALA A 32 -7.89 -12.25 11.59
CA ALA A 32 -8.23 -10.83 11.74
C ALA A 32 -9.62 -10.64 12.37
N LEU A 33 -10.61 -11.43 11.95
CA LEU A 33 -11.97 -11.38 12.48
C LEU A 33 -12.03 -11.88 13.94
N ALA A 34 -11.29 -12.94 14.28
CA ALA A 34 -11.24 -13.47 15.64
C ALA A 34 -10.66 -12.46 16.66
N HIS A 35 -9.84 -11.50 16.20
CA HIS A 35 -9.31 -10.41 17.02
C HIS A 35 -10.22 -9.18 17.09
N GLY A 36 -11.45 -9.24 16.55
CA GLY A 36 -12.44 -8.17 16.68
C GLY A 36 -12.18 -6.97 15.76
N SER A 37 -11.58 -7.20 14.59
CA SER A 37 -11.35 -6.15 13.60
C SER A 37 -12.66 -5.46 13.22
N SER A 38 -12.69 -4.13 13.28
CA SER A 38 -13.86 -3.33 12.88
C SER A 38 -13.96 -3.12 11.36
N LEU A 39 -12.87 -3.40 10.65
CA LEU A 39 -12.71 -3.13 9.24
C LEU A 39 -11.78 -4.15 8.58
N ILE A 40 -12.15 -4.64 7.39
CA ILE A 40 -11.27 -5.41 6.50
C ILE A 40 -11.17 -4.70 5.14
N VAL A 41 -9.96 -4.56 4.62
CA VAL A 41 -9.72 -3.87 3.34
C VAL A 41 -9.01 -4.80 2.37
N ASN A 42 -9.58 -4.97 1.17
CA ASN A 42 -8.95 -5.74 0.10
C ASN A 42 -8.02 -4.86 -0.74
N ALA A 43 -6.76 -5.30 -0.88
CA ALA A 43 -5.72 -4.51 -1.52
C ALA A 43 -5.60 -4.74 -3.04
N LEU A 44 -5.85 -5.95 -3.53
CA LEU A 44 -5.63 -6.32 -4.92
C LEU A 44 -6.84 -7.04 -5.50
N GLY A 45 -7.36 -6.50 -6.62
CA GLY A 45 -8.51 -7.06 -7.30
C GLY A 45 -9.82 -6.85 -6.53
N PRO A 46 -10.95 -7.37 -7.04
CA PRO A 46 -12.19 -7.38 -6.28
C PRO A 46 -12.08 -8.35 -5.09
N PRO A 47 -12.59 -7.98 -3.90
CA PRO A 47 -12.69 -8.91 -2.78
C PRO A 47 -13.53 -10.14 -3.17
N PRO A 48 -13.12 -11.36 -2.77
CA PRO A 48 -13.94 -12.55 -2.94
C PRO A 48 -15.30 -12.41 -2.24
N GLN A 49 -16.36 -12.98 -2.82
CA GLN A 49 -17.71 -12.84 -2.27
C GLN A 49 -17.83 -13.40 -0.85
N HIS A 50 -17.21 -14.57 -0.59
CA HIS A 50 -17.26 -15.20 0.74
C HIS A 50 -16.64 -14.34 1.83
N MET A 51 -15.63 -13.53 1.50
CA MET A 51 -15.02 -12.58 2.44
C MET A 51 -16.01 -11.48 2.82
N ILE A 52 -16.75 -10.93 1.84
CA ILE A 52 -17.75 -9.89 2.07
C ILE A 52 -18.90 -10.44 2.91
N ASP A 53 -19.43 -11.61 2.53
CA ASP A 53 -20.53 -12.27 3.24
C ASP A 53 -20.14 -12.52 4.70
N ARG A 54 -18.91 -13.03 4.92
CA ARG A 54 -18.38 -13.28 6.26
C ARG A 54 -18.23 -12.01 7.10
N CYS A 55 -17.75 -10.92 6.52
CA CYS A 55 -17.66 -9.64 7.22
C CYS A 55 -19.06 -9.09 7.56
N ASN A 56 -20.01 -9.21 6.64
CA ASN A 56 -21.40 -8.78 6.83
C ASN A 56 -22.09 -9.54 7.96
N GLU A 57 -21.91 -10.86 8.05
CA GLU A 57 -22.43 -11.69 9.15
C GLU A 57 -21.98 -11.19 10.54
N LEU A 58 -20.76 -10.65 10.61
CA LEU A 58 -20.13 -10.16 11.83
C LEU A 58 -20.30 -8.64 12.03
N GLY A 59 -20.97 -7.95 11.11
CA GLY A 59 -21.12 -6.49 11.13
C GLY A 59 -19.82 -5.72 10.92
N VAL A 60 -18.81 -6.36 10.32
CA VAL A 60 -17.49 -5.79 10.02
C VAL A 60 -17.55 -5.08 8.68
N LYS A 61 -17.02 -3.85 8.62
CA LYS A 61 -16.99 -3.07 7.38
C LYS A 61 -15.96 -3.59 6.40
N THR A 62 -16.26 -3.49 5.12
CA THR A 62 -15.39 -3.91 4.03
C THR A 62 -15.06 -2.75 3.10
N GLY A 63 -13.80 -2.64 2.70
CA GLY A 63 -13.36 -1.65 1.72
C GLY A 63 -12.43 -2.26 0.67
N ALA A 64 -12.21 -1.55 -0.43
CA ALA A 64 -11.27 -1.97 -1.45
C ALA A 64 -10.52 -0.81 -2.09
N LEU A 65 -9.25 -1.06 -2.45
CA LEU A 65 -8.42 -0.09 -3.16
C LEU A 65 -8.73 -0.09 -4.67
N ALA A 66 -9.01 1.09 -5.21
CA ALA A 66 -9.27 1.30 -6.63
C ALA A 66 -8.30 2.35 -7.21
N GLY A 67 -7.61 1.97 -8.28
CA GLY A 67 -6.75 2.86 -9.08
C GLY A 67 -7.39 3.36 -10.39
N LYS A 68 -8.67 3.04 -10.64
CA LYS A 68 -9.48 3.43 -11.81
C LYS A 68 -10.97 3.36 -11.44
N ALA A 69 -11.82 4.18 -12.06
CA ALA A 69 -13.28 4.14 -11.89
C ALA A 69 -13.89 2.74 -12.07
N GLN A 70 -13.50 2.04 -13.15
CA GLN A 70 -13.97 0.67 -13.43
C GLN A 70 -13.63 -0.35 -12.34
N HIS A 71 -12.55 -0.14 -11.58
CA HIS A 71 -12.23 -1.00 -10.44
C HIS A 71 -13.18 -0.71 -9.28
N ALA A 72 -13.44 0.58 -9.01
CA ALA A 72 -14.35 1.02 -7.97
C ALA A 72 -15.79 0.50 -8.21
N GLU A 73 -16.31 0.63 -9.44
CA GLU A 73 -17.62 0.08 -9.82
C GLU A 73 -17.72 -1.44 -9.55
N ARG A 74 -16.66 -2.19 -9.88
CA ARG A 74 -16.61 -3.63 -9.60
C ARG A 74 -16.59 -3.94 -8.11
N HIS A 75 -15.94 -3.12 -7.30
CA HIS A 75 -15.93 -3.29 -5.84
C HIS A 75 -17.30 -2.98 -5.24
N VAL A 76 -17.96 -1.91 -5.68
CA VAL A 76 -19.34 -1.59 -5.27
C VAL A 76 -20.29 -2.72 -5.64
N ASN A 77 -20.19 -3.23 -6.87
CA ASN A 77 -21.02 -4.36 -7.33
C ASN A 77 -20.75 -5.66 -6.55
N ALA A 78 -19.55 -5.82 -5.97
CA ALA A 78 -19.25 -6.94 -5.08
C ALA A 78 -19.87 -6.74 -3.67
N GLY A 79 -20.22 -5.51 -3.29
CA GLY A 79 -20.88 -5.19 -2.03
C GLY A 79 -19.95 -4.64 -0.95
N VAL A 80 -18.85 -3.97 -1.31
CA VAL A 80 -18.01 -3.27 -0.31
C VAL A 80 -18.73 -2.04 0.25
N ASP A 81 -18.42 -1.68 1.50
CA ASP A 81 -19.02 -0.52 2.18
C ASP A 81 -18.41 0.82 1.76
N PHE A 82 -17.15 0.85 1.30
CA PHE A 82 -16.47 2.07 0.86
C PHE A 82 -15.29 1.78 -0.09
N ILE A 83 -14.84 2.82 -0.78
CA ILE A 83 -13.74 2.75 -1.76
C ILE A 83 -12.54 3.57 -1.27
N ILE A 84 -11.33 3.07 -1.53
CA ILE A 84 -10.10 3.83 -1.35
C ILE A 84 -9.55 4.17 -2.75
N ALA A 85 -9.71 5.43 -3.16
CA ALA A 85 -9.24 5.94 -4.45
C ALA A 85 -7.73 6.25 -4.39
N GLN A 86 -6.91 5.31 -4.84
CA GLN A 86 -5.44 5.38 -4.70
C GLN A 86 -4.75 5.87 -5.99
N GLY A 87 -4.28 7.12 -5.95
CA GLY A 87 -3.48 7.74 -7.02
C GLY A 87 -2.08 7.16 -7.17
N SER A 88 -1.47 7.42 -8.31
CA SER A 88 -0.14 6.91 -8.71
C SER A 88 1.03 7.48 -7.91
N GLU A 89 0.77 8.49 -7.07
CA GLU A 89 1.69 9.08 -6.11
C GLU A 89 1.88 8.19 -4.86
N ALA A 90 0.97 7.25 -4.59
CA ALA A 90 1.06 6.36 -3.43
C ALA A 90 2.28 5.41 -3.49
N GLY A 91 2.70 4.90 -2.33
CA GLY A 91 3.69 3.83 -2.24
C GLY A 91 3.09 2.46 -2.55
N GLY A 92 3.91 1.50 -2.98
CA GLY A 92 3.45 0.13 -3.27
C GLY A 92 2.76 0.03 -4.63
N HIS A 93 1.92 -0.98 -4.84
CA HIS A 93 1.25 -1.20 -6.12
C HIS A 93 0.22 -0.13 -6.41
N THR A 94 0.45 0.69 -7.44
CA THR A 94 -0.46 1.76 -7.83
C THR A 94 -0.86 1.68 -9.30
N GLY A 95 -2.01 2.30 -9.62
CA GLY A 95 -2.36 2.68 -10.98
C GLY A 95 -1.45 3.78 -11.55
N GLU A 96 -1.84 4.33 -12.69
CA GLU A 96 -1.11 5.39 -13.41
C GLU A 96 -1.74 6.78 -13.21
N ILE A 97 -3.02 6.83 -12.89
CA ILE A 97 -3.80 8.07 -12.74
C ILE A 97 -3.40 8.74 -11.41
N GLY A 98 -3.06 10.03 -11.46
CA GLY A 98 -2.74 10.81 -10.26
C GLY A 98 -3.97 11.17 -9.44
N THR A 99 -3.78 11.39 -8.13
CA THR A 99 -4.86 11.62 -7.15
C THR A 99 -5.83 12.74 -7.55
N MET A 100 -5.31 13.85 -8.10
CA MET A 100 -6.12 14.99 -8.54
C MET A 100 -7.17 14.64 -9.60
N VAL A 101 -6.87 13.66 -10.46
CA VAL A 101 -7.77 13.19 -11.52
C VAL A 101 -8.60 12.01 -11.02
N LEU A 102 -7.96 11.09 -10.29
CA LEU A 102 -8.57 9.82 -9.91
C LEU A 102 -9.70 9.97 -8.90
N ILE A 103 -9.54 10.80 -7.87
CA ILE A 103 -10.55 10.95 -6.81
C ILE A 103 -11.92 11.34 -7.38
N PRO A 104 -12.07 12.46 -8.13
CA PRO A 104 -13.38 12.86 -8.61
C PRO A 104 -13.97 11.85 -9.61
N GLU A 105 -13.14 11.24 -10.48
CA GLU A 105 -13.59 10.17 -11.39
C GLU A 105 -14.20 8.97 -10.64
N ILE A 106 -13.59 8.57 -9.52
CA ILE A 106 -14.12 7.48 -8.69
C ILE A 106 -15.39 7.90 -7.97
N VAL A 107 -15.41 9.11 -7.37
CA VAL A 107 -16.59 9.65 -6.68
C VAL A 107 -17.80 9.65 -7.60
N ASP A 108 -17.66 10.18 -8.81
CA ASP A 108 -18.74 10.22 -9.81
C ASP A 108 -19.20 8.82 -10.22
N ALA A 109 -18.29 7.85 -10.31
CA ALA A 109 -18.59 6.49 -10.74
C ALA A 109 -19.33 5.65 -9.68
N VAL A 110 -19.18 5.95 -8.39
CA VAL A 110 -19.73 5.12 -7.30
C VAL A 110 -20.90 5.76 -6.55
N GLY A 111 -21.28 6.98 -6.93
CA GLY A 111 -22.44 7.68 -6.38
C GLY A 111 -22.33 7.87 -4.87
N ASP A 112 -23.32 7.37 -4.13
CA ASP A 112 -23.43 7.55 -2.67
C ASP A 112 -22.42 6.71 -1.85
N THR A 113 -21.64 5.85 -2.51
CA THR A 113 -20.64 5.02 -1.80
C THR A 113 -19.50 5.90 -1.28
N PRO A 114 -19.16 5.89 0.02
CA PRO A 114 -18.07 6.70 0.56
C PRO A 114 -16.73 6.41 -0.11
N VAL A 115 -15.99 7.48 -0.43
CA VAL A 115 -14.65 7.39 -1.05
C VAL A 115 -13.61 8.02 -0.14
N LEU A 116 -12.54 7.29 0.16
CA LEU A 116 -11.35 7.81 0.82
C LEU A 116 -10.27 8.11 -0.23
N GLY A 117 -9.79 9.34 -0.27
CA GLY A 117 -8.67 9.71 -1.14
C GLY A 117 -7.35 9.13 -0.63
N ALA A 118 -6.53 8.55 -1.51
CA ALA A 118 -5.23 7.97 -1.18
C ALA A 118 -4.17 8.31 -2.22
N GLY A 119 -2.91 8.40 -1.77
CA GLY A 119 -1.76 8.69 -2.62
C GLY A 119 -1.40 10.17 -2.66
N GLY A 120 -0.17 10.50 -2.29
CA GLY A 120 0.30 11.89 -2.21
C GLY A 120 -0.30 12.70 -1.04
N ILE A 121 -1.02 12.05 -0.11
CA ILE A 121 -1.65 12.70 1.05
C ILE A 121 -0.87 12.36 2.31
N GLY A 122 -0.47 13.37 3.05
CA GLY A 122 0.22 13.23 4.34
C GLY A 122 0.12 14.44 5.27
N HIS A 123 -0.52 15.53 4.82
CA HIS A 123 -0.77 16.73 5.62
C HIS A 123 -2.17 17.28 5.35
N GLY A 124 -2.61 18.25 6.16
CA GLY A 124 -3.98 18.76 6.13
C GLY A 124 -4.38 19.45 4.84
N ARG A 125 -3.43 20.10 4.15
CA ARG A 125 -3.70 20.73 2.84
C ARG A 125 -4.09 19.72 1.77
N GLN A 126 -3.40 18.57 1.72
CA GLN A 126 -3.77 17.51 0.77
C GLN A 126 -5.08 16.82 1.18
N MET A 127 -5.35 16.72 2.48
CA MET A 127 -6.65 16.26 2.95
C MET A 127 -7.78 17.20 2.51
N ALA A 128 -7.60 18.52 2.65
CA ALA A 128 -8.57 19.52 2.21
C ALA A 128 -8.80 19.43 0.69
N ALA A 129 -7.73 19.28 -0.09
CA ALA A 129 -7.82 19.09 -1.53
C ALA A 129 -8.60 17.81 -1.90
N ALA A 130 -8.30 16.67 -1.26
CA ALA A 130 -9.00 15.42 -1.51
C ALA A 130 -10.50 15.51 -1.18
N MET A 131 -10.85 16.16 -0.07
CA MET A 131 -12.26 16.36 0.31
C MET A 131 -12.97 17.34 -0.61
N ALA A 132 -12.29 18.39 -1.10
CA ALA A 132 -12.83 19.29 -2.12
C ALA A 132 -13.08 18.58 -3.46
N LEU A 133 -12.35 17.50 -3.76
CA LEU A 133 -12.58 16.62 -4.91
C LEU A 133 -13.72 15.61 -4.69
N GLY A 134 -14.41 15.65 -3.55
CA GLY A 134 -15.56 14.80 -3.23
C GLY A 134 -15.26 13.60 -2.34
N ALA A 135 -14.03 13.39 -1.89
CA ALA A 135 -13.73 12.33 -0.94
C ALA A 135 -14.36 12.61 0.43
N SER A 136 -14.84 11.56 1.11
CA SER A 136 -15.37 11.64 2.48
C SER A 136 -14.28 11.70 3.55
N GLY A 137 -13.04 11.43 3.17
CA GLY A 137 -11.87 11.42 4.05
C GLY A 137 -10.63 10.96 3.28
N VAL A 138 -9.57 10.61 4.01
CA VAL A 138 -8.29 10.20 3.41
C VAL A 138 -7.75 8.91 4.00
N TRP A 139 -7.03 8.16 3.17
CA TRP A 139 -6.32 6.95 3.54
C TRP A 139 -4.82 7.14 3.29
N CYS A 140 -4.07 7.26 4.39
CA CYS A 140 -2.64 7.57 4.36
C CYS A 140 -1.79 6.32 4.64
N GLY A 141 -0.60 6.27 4.03
CA GLY A 141 0.35 5.16 4.21
C GLY A 141 1.75 5.67 4.55
N SER A 142 2.39 6.35 3.60
CA SER A 142 3.80 6.74 3.74
C SER A 142 4.10 7.65 4.93
N VAL A 143 3.19 8.57 5.27
CA VAL A 143 3.38 9.49 6.40
C VAL A 143 3.62 8.76 7.74
N TRP A 144 3.14 7.52 7.87
CA TRP A 144 3.33 6.71 9.07
C TRP A 144 4.72 6.05 9.15
N LEU A 145 5.47 5.97 8.04
CA LEU A 145 6.72 5.20 7.97
C LEU A 145 7.89 5.87 8.70
N THR A 146 7.80 7.18 8.98
CA THR A 146 8.82 7.90 9.75
C THR A 146 8.37 8.25 11.16
N THR A 147 7.22 7.74 11.63
CA THR A 147 6.80 8.00 13.02
C THR A 147 7.64 7.23 14.02
N ASP A 148 7.61 7.64 15.28
CA ASP A 148 8.39 7.01 16.35
C ASP A 148 7.96 5.56 16.62
N GLU A 149 6.67 5.28 16.40
CA GLU A 149 6.05 3.96 16.57
C GLU A 149 6.24 3.04 15.36
N ALA A 150 6.75 3.55 14.24
CA ALA A 150 6.90 2.79 13.02
C ALA A 150 7.96 1.69 13.15
N GLU A 151 7.63 0.47 12.73
CA GLU A 151 8.57 -0.66 12.63
C GLU A 151 9.54 -0.56 11.42
N THR A 152 9.58 0.60 10.76
CA THR A 152 10.39 0.81 9.57
C THR A 152 11.87 0.64 9.91
N HIS A 153 12.57 -0.16 9.10
CA HIS A 153 13.98 -0.42 9.28
C HIS A 153 14.78 0.91 9.39
N PRO A 154 15.66 1.10 10.40
CA PRO A 154 16.31 2.38 10.66
C PRO A 154 17.03 3.00 9.44
N VAL A 155 17.80 2.20 8.70
CA VAL A 155 18.47 2.66 7.47
C VAL A 155 17.48 3.15 6.41
N VAL A 156 16.31 2.51 6.30
CA VAL A 156 15.27 2.93 5.35
C VAL A 156 14.58 4.19 5.86
N LYS A 157 14.34 4.29 7.17
CA LYS A 157 13.77 5.49 7.81
C LYS A 157 14.68 6.70 7.59
N ASP A 158 15.99 6.58 7.80
CA ASP A 158 16.96 7.66 7.55
C ASP A 158 16.95 8.09 6.08
N LYS A 159 16.85 7.13 5.15
CA LYS A 159 16.70 7.43 3.73
C LYS A 159 15.39 8.15 3.41
N PHE A 160 14.28 7.81 4.06
CA PHE A 160 13.02 8.54 3.90
C PHE A 160 13.14 9.98 4.40
N LEU A 161 13.74 10.19 5.57
CA LEU A 161 13.96 11.52 6.14
C LEU A 161 14.80 12.43 5.24
N ALA A 162 15.72 11.84 4.46
CA ALA A 162 16.60 12.56 3.53
C ALA A 162 16.03 12.70 2.10
N ALA A 163 14.93 12.02 1.77
CA ALA A 163 14.42 11.94 0.40
C ALA A 163 13.58 13.16 0.00
N SER A 164 13.58 13.47 -1.29
CA SER A 164 12.64 14.38 -1.94
C SER A 164 11.52 13.61 -2.64
N SER A 165 10.48 14.31 -3.11
CA SER A 165 9.39 13.71 -3.88
C SER A 165 9.86 13.11 -5.23
N SER A 166 11.03 13.52 -5.72
CA SER A 166 11.68 13.01 -6.93
C SER A 166 12.49 11.73 -6.71
N ASP A 167 12.70 11.30 -5.47
CA ASP A 167 13.53 10.15 -5.12
C ASP A 167 12.74 8.83 -5.03
N THR A 168 11.54 8.82 -5.60
CA THR A 168 10.74 7.59 -5.76
C THR A 168 10.68 7.16 -7.22
N ILE A 169 10.47 5.87 -7.45
CA ILE A 169 10.32 5.27 -8.79
C ILE A 169 9.22 4.21 -8.76
N ARG A 170 8.45 4.09 -9.85
CA ARG A 170 7.54 2.95 -10.08
C ARG A 170 8.32 1.88 -10.84
N SER A 171 8.67 0.79 -10.18
CA SER A 171 9.46 -0.29 -10.79
C SER A 171 8.81 -1.65 -10.52
N ARG A 172 9.13 -2.63 -11.37
CA ARG A 172 8.67 -4.03 -11.24
C ARG A 172 9.69 -4.89 -10.48
N SER A 173 10.85 -4.33 -10.11
CA SER A 173 12.01 -5.08 -9.61
C SER A 173 11.77 -5.91 -8.35
N ARG A 174 10.90 -5.50 -7.43
CA ARG A 174 10.63 -6.25 -6.18
C ARG A 174 9.56 -7.33 -6.29
N THR A 175 8.54 -7.10 -7.12
CA THR A 175 7.33 -7.96 -7.10
C THR A 175 6.87 -8.42 -8.46
N GLY A 176 7.46 -7.90 -9.54
CA GLY A 176 7.06 -8.20 -10.92
C GLY A 176 5.86 -7.40 -11.42
N LYS A 177 5.26 -6.57 -10.57
CA LYS A 177 4.19 -5.61 -10.88
C LYS A 177 4.67 -4.22 -10.48
N HIS A 178 4.25 -3.19 -11.20
CA HIS A 178 4.66 -1.81 -10.90
C HIS A 178 4.28 -1.44 -9.47
N ALA A 179 5.28 -1.13 -8.67
CA ALA A 179 5.14 -0.63 -7.32
C ALA A 179 6.04 0.59 -7.12
N ARG A 180 5.52 1.63 -6.46
CA ARG A 180 6.31 2.82 -6.12
C ARG A 180 7.12 2.57 -4.85
N GLN A 181 8.40 2.87 -4.95
CA GLN A 181 9.38 2.67 -3.89
C GLN A 181 10.45 3.75 -3.96
N LEU A 182 11.25 3.85 -2.89
CA LEU A 182 12.42 4.72 -2.88
C LEU A 182 13.49 4.21 -3.86
N LYS A 183 14.14 5.13 -4.58
CA LYS A 183 15.31 4.82 -5.39
C LYS A 183 16.47 4.33 -4.50
N SER A 184 17.26 3.41 -5.03
CA SER A 184 18.39 2.78 -4.35
C SER A 184 19.28 2.08 -5.37
N ALA A 185 20.46 1.60 -4.95
CA ALA A 185 21.32 0.80 -5.81
C ALA A 185 20.61 -0.45 -6.37
N TRP A 186 19.62 -0.99 -5.65
CA TRP A 186 18.77 -2.07 -6.15
C TRP A 186 17.96 -1.62 -7.37
N THR A 187 17.27 -0.49 -7.28
CA THR A 187 16.46 -0.01 -8.41
C THR A 187 17.34 0.38 -9.58
N ASP A 188 18.50 0.99 -9.32
CA ASP A 188 19.41 1.44 -10.37
C ASP A 188 19.90 0.24 -11.21
N GLU A 189 20.21 -0.89 -10.57
CA GLU A 189 20.61 -2.11 -11.27
C GLU A 189 19.49 -2.70 -12.13
N TRP A 190 18.24 -2.64 -11.67
CA TRP A 190 17.09 -3.14 -12.44
C TRP A 190 16.63 -2.19 -13.55
N GLU A 191 16.96 -0.90 -13.48
CA GLU A 191 16.71 0.05 -14.57
C GLU A 191 17.86 0.08 -15.60
N ASN A 192 18.96 -0.63 -15.35
CA ASN A 192 20.03 -0.81 -16.34
C ASN A 192 19.49 -1.60 -17.57
N PRO A 193 19.61 -1.07 -18.79
CA PRO A 193 19.14 -1.74 -20.01
C PRO A 193 19.78 -3.11 -20.29
N GLU A 194 20.94 -3.40 -19.70
CA GLU A 194 21.63 -4.69 -19.82
C GLU A 194 21.06 -5.76 -18.87
N THR A 195 20.29 -5.35 -17.84
CA THR A 195 19.69 -6.25 -16.86
C THR A 195 18.43 -6.90 -17.44
N PRO A 196 18.24 -8.23 -17.26
CA PRO A 196 17.01 -8.89 -17.71
C PRO A 196 15.76 -8.25 -17.11
N MET A 197 14.68 -8.20 -17.89
CA MET A 197 13.41 -7.65 -17.39
C MET A 197 12.90 -8.44 -16.17
N PRO A 198 12.31 -7.76 -15.16
CA PRO A 198 11.69 -8.45 -14.04
C PRO A 198 10.61 -9.44 -14.49
N LEU A 199 10.57 -10.59 -13.83
CA LEU A 199 9.52 -11.60 -14.02
C LEU A 199 8.14 -11.03 -13.67
N GLY A 200 7.07 -11.71 -14.07
CA GLY A 200 5.72 -11.38 -13.60
C GLY A 200 5.54 -11.70 -12.12
N MET A 201 4.55 -11.07 -11.47
CA MET A 201 4.07 -11.52 -10.16
C MET A 201 3.37 -12.89 -10.31
N PRO A 202 3.59 -13.87 -9.42
CA PRO A 202 4.41 -13.82 -8.21
C PRO A 202 5.88 -14.25 -8.40
N MET A 203 6.29 -14.70 -9.59
CA MET A 203 7.62 -15.28 -9.83
C MET A 203 8.78 -14.34 -9.50
N GLN A 204 8.62 -13.04 -9.72
CA GLN A 204 9.65 -12.08 -9.29
C GLN A 204 9.81 -12.08 -7.76
N MET A 205 8.73 -12.20 -6.99
CA MET A 205 8.80 -12.27 -5.53
C MET A 205 9.48 -13.56 -5.06
N VAL A 206 9.26 -14.67 -5.77
CA VAL A 206 9.97 -15.93 -5.50
C VAL A 206 11.47 -15.75 -5.75
N LEU A 207 11.84 -15.05 -6.82
CA LEU A 207 13.25 -14.76 -7.15
C LEU A 207 13.91 -13.82 -6.15
N THR A 208 13.24 -12.74 -5.74
CA THR A 208 13.87 -11.63 -5.01
C THR A 208 13.58 -11.62 -3.52
N GLY A 209 12.55 -12.32 -3.05
CA GLY A 209 12.04 -12.21 -1.68
C GLY A 209 13.08 -12.56 -0.61
N GLU A 210 13.73 -13.72 -0.75
CA GLU A 210 14.76 -14.13 0.21
C GLU A 210 16.00 -13.22 0.17
N ALA A 211 16.39 -12.76 -1.02
CA ALA A 211 17.51 -11.83 -1.19
C ALA A 211 17.24 -10.49 -0.48
N ILE A 212 16.05 -9.92 -0.66
CA ILE A 212 15.62 -8.69 0.01
C ILE A 212 15.65 -8.85 1.52
N MET A 213 15.10 -9.95 2.06
CA MET A 213 15.13 -10.21 3.51
C MET A 213 16.55 -10.29 4.08
N ARG A 214 17.49 -10.87 3.31
CA ARG A 214 18.91 -10.95 3.70
C ARG A 214 19.60 -9.60 3.58
N ILE A 215 19.30 -8.81 2.56
CA ILE A 215 19.78 -7.44 2.38
C ILE A 215 19.34 -6.58 3.57
N ASP A 216 18.05 -6.58 3.91
CA ASP A 216 17.52 -5.78 5.00
C ASP A 216 18.14 -6.19 6.34
N ARG A 217 18.32 -7.49 6.59
CA ARG A 217 19.04 -7.97 7.79
C ARG A 217 20.50 -7.49 7.83
N ALA A 218 21.21 -7.56 6.70
CA ALA A 218 22.60 -7.16 6.62
C ALA A 218 22.76 -5.64 6.79
N ALA A 219 21.79 -4.85 6.32
CA ALA A 219 21.79 -3.40 6.40
C ALA A 219 21.75 -2.85 7.84
N HIS A 220 21.45 -3.68 8.86
CA HIS A 220 21.66 -3.30 10.26
C HIS A 220 23.14 -3.11 10.62
N ASN A 221 24.08 -3.65 9.84
CA ASN A 221 25.50 -3.57 10.10
C ASN A 221 26.14 -2.51 9.21
N ALA A 222 26.51 -1.37 9.81
CA ALA A 222 27.17 -0.27 9.12
C ALA A 222 28.42 -0.75 8.35
N GLY A 223 28.50 -0.40 7.05
CA GLY A 223 29.59 -0.77 6.16
C GLY A 223 29.41 -2.11 5.45
N SER A 224 28.26 -2.79 5.59
CA SER A 224 27.98 -4.06 4.90
C SER A 224 27.83 -3.91 3.38
N GLY A 225 27.51 -2.70 2.91
CA GLY A 225 27.13 -2.42 1.53
C GLY A 225 25.66 -2.71 1.24
N ALA A 226 24.98 -3.52 2.07
CA ALA A 226 23.56 -3.82 1.93
C ALA A 226 22.68 -2.59 2.18
N GLU A 227 23.16 -1.61 2.94
CA GLU A 227 22.49 -0.33 3.15
C GLU A 227 22.22 0.39 1.83
N ALA A 228 23.11 0.27 0.83
CA ALA A 228 22.89 0.91 -0.48
C ALA A 228 21.72 0.28 -1.25
N LEU A 229 21.50 -1.02 -1.07
CA LEU A 229 20.43 -1.79 -1.72
C LEU A 229 19.09 -1.69 -1.00
N SER A 230 19.11 -1.62 0.34
CA SER A 230 17.89 -1.61 1.16
C SER A 230 17.00 -0.42 0.79
N ASN A 231 15.75 -0.71 0.47
CA ASN A 231 14.72 0.25 0.11
C ASN A 231 13.36 -0.30 0.54
N TYR A 232 12.33 0.55 0.49
CA TYR A 232 10.98 0.13 0.80
C TYR A 232 9.94 0.92 0.00
N PHE A 233 8.70 0.44 0.02
CA PHE A 233 7.59 1.10 -0.63
C PHE A 233 7.27 2.43 0.05
N VAL A 234 7.25 3.51 -0.73
CA VAL A 234 6.93 4.85 -0.24
C VAL A 234 6.38 5.69 -1.39
N GLY A 235 5.40 6.54 -1.07
CA GLY A 235 4.81 7.49 -2.01
C GLY A 235 5.61 8.78 -2.10
N GLN A 236 5.23 9.63 -3.05
CA GLN A 236 5.93 10.91 -3.29
C GLN A 236 5.83 11.91 -2.13
N ILE A 237 4.90 11.68 -1.20
CA ILE A 237 4.78 12.46 0.04
C ILE A 237 6.03 12.31 0.94
N VAL A 238 6.92 11.35 0.66
CA VAL A 238 8.22 11.23 1.35
C VAL A 238 9.02 12.53 1.37
N GLY A 239 8.88 13.36 0.35
CA GLY A 239 9.56 14.66 0.27
C GLY A 239 9.21 15.67 1.36
N THR A 240 8.18 15.41 2.18
CA THR A 240 7.81 16.25 3.33
C THR A 240 7.90 15.50 4.66
N MET A 241 8.38 14.26 4.66
CA MET A 241 8.58 13.43 5.85
C MET A 241 9.99 13.67 6.43
N ASN A 242 10.34 14.92 6.72
CA ASN A 242 11.72 15.34 7.02
C ASN A 242 12.12 15.28 8.52
N GLU A 243 11.20 14.85 9.38
CA GLU A 243 11.46 14.63 10.81
C GLU A 243 10.72 13.38 11.31
N SER A 244 11.29 12.72 12.33
CA SER A 244 10.59 11.70 13.10
C SER A 244 9.74 12.37 14.16
N LYS A 245 8.49 11.92 14.30
CA LYS A 245 7.55 12.42 15.31
C LYS A 245 6.53 11.35 15.68
N PRO A 246 5.90 11.43 16.86
CA PRO A 246 4.84 10.50 17.23
C PRO A 246 3.68 10.55 16.25
N ALA A 247 3.05 9.41 15.96
CA ALA A 247 1.90 9.32 15.07
C ALA A 247 0.75 10.24 15.52
N ALA A 248 0.56 10.39 16.84
CA ALA A 248 -0.43 11.31 17.39
C ALA A 248 -0.19 12.76 16.96
N ARG A 249 1.07 13.20 16.88
CA ARG A 249 1.42 14.55 16.43
C ARG A 249 1.13 14.72 14.94
N VAL A 250 1.45 13.72 14.11
CA VAL A 250 1.10 13.74 12.68
C VAL A 250 -0.40 13.91 12.47
N VAL A 251 -1.23 13.19 13.23
CA VAL A 251 -2.70 13.31 13.17
C VAL A 251 -3.16 14.71 13.55
N MET A 252 -2.66 15.26 14.66
CA MET A 252 -3.04 16.60 15.11
C MET A 252 -2.65 17.68 14.10
N GLU A 253 -1.42 17.65 13.60
CA GLU A 253 -0.95 18.59 12.56
C GLU A 253 -1.77 18.47 11.28
N MET A 254 -2.14 17.26 10.86
CA MET A 254 -3.01 17.03 9.70
C MET A 254 -4.40 17.65 9.88
N VAL A 255 -4.99 17.55 11.08
CA VAL A 255 -6.30 18.14 11.39
C VAL A 255 -6.23 19.67 11.46
N GLU A 256 -5.23 20.21 12.15
CA GLU A 256 -5.02 21.65 12.27
C GLU A 256 -4.78 22.29 10.89
N GLU A 257 -3.88 21.73 10.09
CA GLU A 257 -3.62 22.23 8.74
C GLU A 257 -4.82 22.09 7.81
N PHE A 258 -5.68 21.09 8.02
CA PHE A 258 -6.90 20.92 7.24
C PHE A 258 -7.87 22.07 7.53
N ILE A 259 -8.07 22.41 8.80
CA ILE A 259 -8.91 23.53 9.22
C ILE A 259 -8.37 24.83 8.62
N ASP A 260 -7.07 25.10 8.79
CA ASP A 260 -6.42 26.29 8.25
C ASP A 260 -6.58 26.40 6.72
N ALA A 261 -6.42 25.28 6.00
CA ALA A 261 -6.56 25.23 4.55
C ALA A 261 -7.99 25.54 4.10
N VAL A 262 -8.99 24.95 4.77
CA VAL A 262 -10.41 25.17 4.45
C VAL A 262 -10.82 26.62 4.75
N GLU A 263 -10.44 27.15 5.91
CA GLU A 263 -10.71 28.56 6.24
C GLU A 263 -10.02 29.52 5.27
N SER A 264 -8.78 29.23 4.90
CA SER A 264 -8.05 30.04 3.91
C SER A 264 -8.72 30.03 2.55
N LEU A 265 -9.33 28.91 2.15
CA LEU A 265 -10.10 28.83 0.92
C LEU A 265 -11.43 29.59 1.04
N GLY A 266 -12.11 29.49 2.18
CA GLY A 266 -13.34 30.22 2.47
C GLY A 266 -13.15 31.75 2.38
N ARG A 267 -12.05 32.27 2.94
CA ARG A 267 -11.69 33.70 2.85
C ARG A 267 -11.48 34.19 1.41
N GLN A 268 -11.15 33.31 0.45
CA GLN A 268 -11.02 33.71 -0.96
C GLN A 268 -12.38 33.90 -1.65
N LEU A 269 -13.45 33.36 -1.08
CA LEU A 269 -14.82 33.51 -1.60
C LEU A 269 -15.52 34.76 -1.06
N GLU A 270 -14.99 35.36 0.01
CA GLU A 270 -15.42 36.64 0.56
C GLU A 270 -14.86 37.79 -0.31
N VAL A 271 -15.45 37.95 -1.50
CA VAL A 271 -15.20 39.08 -2.42
C VAL A 271 -16.08 40.27 -2.06
#